data_AF-A0A649Z413-F1
#
_entry.id   AF-A0A649Z413-F1
#
_cell.length_a   1.000
_cell.length_b   1.000
_cell.length_c   1.000
_cell.angle_alpha   90.00
_cell.angle_beta   90.00
_cell.angle_gamma   90.00
#
_symmetry.space_group_name_H-M   'P 1'
#
loop_
_entity.id
_entity.type
_entity.pdbx_description
1 polymer ?
#
loop_
_entity_poly.entity_id
_entity_poly.type
_entity_poly.pdbx_seq_one_letter_code
_entity_poly.pdbx_strand_id
1 'polypeptide(L)'
;MIYEVLMGMPNYQKALQIFLKNEISIDLICKIGMNRKSSDYDKDYFQIIKALQNAFLDDISNQEKHLKMLYESFKSLKNSKIYRLWFKLIFAKNPTEKLLKNNQISTCLSFANPFLNCKDERSFKETFFKYLHVFKAKATLEDYFDLNCRFFNLSDIIIFENGLIKLDILPKHYFKQVMDTISLQIFKPNNQLEQSISLEEIIGNTPNLDRLYKDLSLVLNAPIKNQQDIIRNTNHHKRQKFIALIENKFSNSILLKLLQLFKERANNSKNPKNPKIDKNIFELVTDEANIPTIFEYIVGIIWYKISQFEGDLSAFLKLSLQPNLLPKTHAKGGEADIVFEYAPKLPFYSKHNLLLEVTLSTKDNQRRMELEPVSRHLGNHLIKTKNLNDYAIFISTYLDPNAVNDFKFRKIMPYQKNDKIINGMKILSLDTDILGVILDKNISYEKLFVVLDNFYQQELKDQDYDKLYSEIECY
;
A
#
# COMPACT_ATOMS: atom_id res chain seq x y z
N MET A 1 -0.99 30.68 -8.07
CA MET A 1 -0.28 30.27 -6.83
C MET A 1 1.19 29.85 -7.03
N ILE A 2 1.56 28.65 -7.54
CA ILE A 2 3.00 28.23 -7.57
C ILE A 2 3.89 29.22 -8.31
N TYR A 3 3.52 29.60 -9.53
CA TYR A 3 4.33 30.53 -10.33
C TYR A 3 4.47 31.91 -9.67
N GLU A 4 3.38 32.43 -9.06
CA GLU A 4 3.42 33.71 -8.32
C GLU A 4 4.41 33.64 -7.15
N VAL A 5 4.39 32.55 -6.37
CA VAL A 5 5.33 32.36 -5.25
C VAL A 5 6.78 32.33 -5.75
N LEU A 6 7.05 31.62 -6.86
CA LEU A 6 8.38 31.58 -7.46
C LEU A 6 8.81 32.97 -7.95
N MET A 7 7.93 33.69 -8.64
CA MET A 7 8.21 35.04 -9.15
C MET A 7 8.28 36.11 -8.06
N GLY A 8 7.84 35.82 -6.83
CA GLY A 8 8.10 36.65 -5.66
C GLY A 8 9.56 36.59 -5.18
N MET A 9 10.35 35.61 -5.63
CA MET A 9 11.73 35.43 -5.22
C MET A 9 12.70 36.16 -6.19
N PRO A 10 13.67 36.96 -5.69
CA PRO A 10 14.57 37.77 -6.54
C PRO A 10 15.40 36.97 -7.55
N ASN A 11 15.80 35.75 -7.19
CA ASN A 11 16.59 34.87 -8.03
C ASN A 11 15.81 34.40 -9.28
N TYR A 12 14.53 34.09 -9.18
CA TYR A 12 13.68 33.72 -10.33
C TYR A 12 13.40 34.92 -11.25
N GLN A 13 13.16 36.10 -10.69
CA GLN A 13 13.01 37.33 -11.46
C GLN A 13 14.27 37.63 -12.29
N LYS A 14 15.44 37.53 -11.66
CA LYS A 14 16.74 37.71 -12.32
C LYS A 14 16.97 36.65 -13.40
N ALA A 15 16.65 35.39 -13.13
CA ALA A 15 16.77 34.31 -14.11
C ALA A 15 15.88 34.55 -15.34
N LEU A 16 14.63 34.98 -15.14
CA LEU A 16 13.74 35.34 -16.25
C LEU A 16 14.29 36.53 -17.05
N GLN A 17 14.77 37.59 -16.40
CA GLN A 17 15.38 38.71 -17.11
C GLN A 17 16.60 38.30 -17.94
N ILE A 18 17.47 37.43 -17.39
CA ILE A 18 18.60 36.86 -18.13
C ILE A 18 18.09 36.06 -19.31
N PHE A 19 17.06 35.23 -19.12
CA PHE A 19 16.50 34.42 -20.19
C PHE A 19 15.92 35.24 -21.34
N LEU A 20 15.23 36.34 -21.03
CA LEU A 20 14.63 37.23 -22.01
C LEU A 20 15.67 37.99 -22.85
N LYS A 21 16.80 38.37 -22.25
CA LYS A 21 17.82 39.21 -22.89
C LYS A 21 18.85 38.44 -23.72
N ASN A 22 18.88 37.11 -23.65
CA ASN A 22 19.94 36.30 -24.26
C ASN A 22 19.37 35.27 -25.24
N GLU A 23 20.15 34.90 -26.24
CA GLU A 23 19.82 33.82 -27.17
C GLU A 23 19.83 32.45 -26.48
N ILE A 24 18.93 31.57 -26.91
CA ILE A 24 18.78 30.23 -26.31
C ILE A 24 20.00 29.37 -26.64
N SER A 25 20.82 29.10 -25.62
CA SER A 25 21.96 28.18 -25.64
C SER A 25 21.86 27.14 -24.52
N ILE A 26 22.66 26.07 -24.61
CA ILE A 26 22.72 25.04 -23.55
C ILE A 26 23.12 25.68 -22.21
N ASP A 27 24.13 26.54 -22.20
CA ASP A 27 24.60 27.21 -20.99
C ASP A 27 23.53 28.13 -20.40
N LEU A 28 22.78 28.85 -21.25
CA LEU A 28 21.68 29.69 -20.78
C LEU A 28 20.59 28.85 -20.13
N ILE A 29 20.19 27.74 -20.76
CA ILE A 29 19.18 26.83 -20.20
C ILE A 29 19.62 26.22 -18.88
N CYS A 30 20.88 25.82 -18.77
CA CYS A 30 21.42 25.30 -17.51
C CYS A 30 21.46 26.38 -16.41
N LYS A 31 21.80 27.62 -16.78
CA LYS A 31 21.85 28.76 -15.86
C LYS A 31 20.48 29.14 -15.33
N ILE A 32 19.48 29.26 -16.22
CA ILE A 32 18.12 29.65 -15.85
C ILE A 32 17.33 28.48 -15.24
N GLY A 33 17.72 27.24 -15.50
CA GLY A 33 17.09 26.06 -14.91
C GLY A 33 17.32 25.93 -13.39
N MET A 34 18.37 26.54 -12.84
CA MET A 34 18.63 26.66 -11.39
C MET A 34 18.67 25.32 -10.63
N ASN A 35 19.24 24.28 -11.26
CA ASN A 35 19.45 23.00 -10.58
C ASN A 35 20.49 23.09 -9.46
N ARG A 36 20.15 22.54 -8.28
CA ARG A 36 21.01 22.57 -7.09
C ARG A 36 22.15 21.55 -7.10
N LYS A 37 21.97 20.41 -7.79
CA LYS A 37 22.95 19.30 -7.78
C LYS A 37 24.05 19.45 -8.83
N SER A 38 23.67 19.78 -10.06
CA SER A 38 24.59 20.10 -11.16
C SER A 38 23.82 20.82 -12.26
N SER A 39 24.49 21.74 -12.94
CA SER A 39 23.99 22.42 -14.14
C SER A 39 23.63 21.45 -15.25
N ASP A 40 24.32 20.31 -15.32
CA ASP A 40 24.22 19.35 -16.42
C ASP A 40 22.86 18.64 -16.50
N TYR A 41 22.11 18.63 -15.40
CA TYR A 41 20.77 18.03 -15.36
C TYR A 41 19.75 18.76 -16.23
N ASP A 42 19.98 20.04 -16.58
CA ASP A 42 19.06 20.80 -17.42
C ASP A 42 19.51 20.83 -18.91
N LYS A 43 20.62 20.19 -19.28
CA LYS A 43 21.09 20.13 -20.68
C LYS A 43 20.04 19.57 -21.64
N ASP A 44 19.28 18.57 -21.18
CA ASP A 44 18.22 17.92 -21.95
C ASP A 44 17.09 18.88 -22.35
N TYR A 45 16.87 19.96 -21.58
CA TYR A 45 15.86 20.97 -21.92
C TYR A 45 16.20 21.80 -23.15
N PHE A 46 17.46 21.84 -23.58
CA PHE A 46 17.85 22.56 -24.78
C PHE A 46 17.15 21.99 -26.04
N GLN A 47 17.10 20.66 -26.16
CA GLN A 47 16.42 20.02 -27.29
C GLN A 47 14.90 20.23 -27.22
N ILE A 48 14.34 20.18 -26.01
CA ILE A 48 12.92 20.42 -25.77
C ILE A 48 12.53 21.83 -26.17
N ILE A 49 13.26 22.86 -25.72
CA ILE A 49 12.91 24.24 -26.03
C ILE A 49 13.07 24.55 -27.52
N LYS A 50 14.11 24.04 -28.18
CA LYS A 50 14.30 24.25 -29.62
C LYS A 50 13.19 23.58 -30.44
N ALA A 51 12.82 22.35 -30.08
CA ALA A 51 11.71 21.67 -30.75
C ALA A 51 10.37 22.38 -30.50
N LEU A 52 10.12 22.88 -29.29
CA LEU A 52 8.94 23.70 -28.97
C LEU A 52 8.92 25.01 -29.77
N GLN A 53 10.03 25.74 -29.80
CA GLN A 53 10.13 27.03 -30.50
C GLN A 53 9.85 26.86 -31.98
N ASN A 54 10.48 25.87 -32.63
CA ASN A 54 10.27 25.61 -34.04
C ASN A 54 8.83 25.14 -34.34
N ALA A 55 8.25 24.28 -33.49
CA ALA A 55 6.91 23.75 -33.70
C ALA A 55 5.80 24.82 -33.56
N PHE A 56 6.02 25.87 -32.77
CA PHE A 56 4.98 26.84 -32.40
C PHE A 56 5.29 28.29 -32.79
N LEU A 57 6.51 28.63 -33.22
CA LEU A 57 6.89 29.98 -33.65
C LEU A 57 7.68 29.99 -34.97
N ASP A 58 8.84 29.35 -35.01
CA ASP A 58 9.87 29.69 -36.02
C ASP A 58 9.69 28.92 -37.35
N ASP A 59 9.19 27.68 -37.33
CA ASP A 59 9.09 26.81 -38.51
C ASP A 59 7.78 26.00 -38.51
N ILE A 60 6.66 26.75 -38.46
CA ILE A 60 5.31 26.20 -38.43
C ILE A 60 5.03 25.35 -39.69
N SER A 61 5.65 25.67 -40.82
CA SER A 61 5.58 24.87 -42.05
C SER A 61 6.05 23.42 -41.89
N ASN A 62 6.99 23.17 -40.97
CA ASN A 62 7.49 21.82 -40.67
C ASN A 62 7.07 21.35 -39.26
N GLN A 63 5.94 21.86 -38.75
CA GLN A 63 5.47 21.59 -37.37
C GLN A 63 5.46 20.10 -37.00
N GLU A 64 4.98 19.22 -37.87
CA GLU A 64 4.94 17.76 -37.62
C GLU A 64 6.32 17.16 -37.32
N LYS A 65 7.36 17.60 -38.05
CA LYS A 65 8.74 17.18 -37.81
C LYS A 65 9.22 17.63 -36.43
N HIS A 66 8.95 18.88 -36.07
CA HIS A 66 9.37 19.44 -34.78
C HIS A 66 8.58 18.84 -33.61
N LEU A 67 7.29 18.53 -33.78
CA LEU A 67 6.50 17.79 -32.79
C LEU A 67 7.02 16.36 -32.59
N LYS A 68 7.51 15.70 -33.64
CA LYS A 68 8.18 14.40 -33.52
C LYS A 68 9.48 14.50 -32.74
N MET A 69 10.32 15.50 -33.03
CA MET A 69 11.54 15.77 -32.26
C MET A 69 11.22 16.07 -30.79
N LEU A 70 10.17 16.85 -30.53
CA LEU A 70 9.71 17.16 -29.19
C LEU A 70 9.29 15.89 -28.43
N TYR A 71 8.46 15.06 -29.05
CA TYR A 71 8.01 13.78 -28.47
C TYR A 71 9.20 12.87 -28.08
N GLU A 72 10.20 12.76 -28.95
CA GLU A 72 11.42 12.00 -28.66
C GLU A 72 12.28 12.66 -27.57
N SER A 73 12.41 14.00 -27.60
CA SER A 73 13.18 14.75 -26.60
C SER A 73 12.60 14.63 -25.18
N PHE A 74 11.29 14.45 -25.02
CA PHE A 74 10.73 14.20 -23.70
C PHE A 74 11.26 12.91 -23.06
N LYS A 75 11.64 11.90 -23.85
CA LYS A 75 12.18 10.64 -23.32
C LYS A 75 13.53 10.80 -22.61
N SER A 76 14.27 11.88 -22.85
CA SER A 76 15.53 12.16 -22.12
C SER A 76 15.29 12.67 -20.70
N LEU A 77 14.07 13.14 -20.38
CA LEU A 77 13.73 13.60 -19.04
C LEU A 77 13.70 12.43 -18.05
N LYS A 78 14.78 12.30 -17.26
CA LYS A 78 14.93 11.23 -16.25
C LYS A 78 13.87 11.24 -15.17
N ASN A 79 13.31 12.40 -14.84
CA ASN A 79 12.26 12.52 -13.84
C ASN A 79 10.88 12.25 -14.49
N SER A 80 10.30 11.09 -14.17
CA SER A 80 9.02 10.64 -14.75
C SER A 80 7.83 11.56 -14.42
N LYS A 81 7.83 12.23 -13.26
CA LYS A 81 6.79 13.20 -12.88
C LYS A 81 6.85 14.44 -13.78
N ILE A 82 8.05 14.98 -13.99
CA ILE A 82 8.30 16.11 -14.89
C ILE A 82 7.96 15.75 -16.34
N TYR A 83 8.41 14.57 -16.81
CA TYR A 83 8.03 14.03 -18.12
C TYR A 83 6.52 14.04 -18.30
N ARG A 84 5.77 13.47 -17.35
CA ARG A 84 4.30 13.39 -17.41
C ARG A 84 3.64 14.77 -17.46
N LEU A 85 4.18 15.75 -16.74
CA LEU A 85 3.65 17.12 -16.72
C LEU A 85 3.84 17.82 -18.06
N TRP A 86 5.05 17.76 -18.64
CA TRP A 86 5.32 18.27 -19.98
C TRP A 86 4.47 17.59 -21.04
N PHE A 87 4.41 16.27 -20.97
CA PHE A 87 3.64 15.48 -21.93
C PHE A 87 2.15 15.88 -21.92
N LYS A 88 1.52 15.94 -20.75
CA LYS A 88 0.10 16.32 -20.61
C LYS A 88 -0.17 17.78 -20.97
N LEU A 89 0.81 18.67 -20.86
CA LEU A 89 0.67 20.07 -21.27
C LEU A 89 0.55 20.18 -22.79
N ILE A 90 1.39 19.44 -23.52
CA ILE A 90 1.49 19.52 -24.97
C ILE A 90 0.47 18.61 -25.66
N PHE A 91 0.28 17.39 -25.17
CA PHE A 91 -0.53 16.36 -25.83
C PHE A 91 -1.74 15.93 -24.97
N ALA A 92 -2.93 15.92 -25.58
CA ALA A 92 -4.17 15.42 -24.97
C ALA A 92 -4.22 13.87 -24.91
N LYS A 93 -3.50 13.21 -25.82
CA LYS A 93 -3.40 11.74 -25.91
C LYS A 93 -2.02 11.33 -26.37
N ASN A 94 -1.63 10.08 -26.09
CA ASN A 94 -0.35 9.55 -26.54
C ASN A 94 -0.34 9.36 -28.08
N PRO A 95 0.63 9.93 -28.81
CA PRO A 95 0.82 9.63 -30.23
C PRO A 95 1.13 8.14 -30.42
N THR A 96 0.37 7.47 -31.28
CA THR A 96 0.60 6.06 -31.62
C THR A 96 1.69 5.95 -32.68
N GLU A 97 2.32 4.78 -32.82
CA GLU A 97 3.31 4.54 -33.89
C GLU A 97 2.75 4.84 -35.29
N LYS A 98 1.46 4.56 -35.52
CA LYS A 98 0.78 4.88 -36.78
C LYS A 98 0.77 6.39 -37.04
N LEU A 99 0.44 7.20 -36.03
CA LEU A 99 0.41 8.67 -36.14
C LEU A 99 1.82 9.26 -36.33
N LEU A 100 2.83 8.67 -35.67
CA LEU A 100 4.24 9.06 -35.83
C LEU A 100 4.80 8.75 -37.23
N LYS A 101 4.32 7.68 -37.89
CA LYS A 101 4.69 7.31 -39.26
C LYS A 101 3.99 8.18 -40.30
N ASN A 102 2.74 8.56 -40.04
CA ASN A 102 1.91 9.33 -40.97
C ASN A 102 2.06 10.86 -40.84
N ASN A 103 2.93 11.37 -39.96
CA ASN A 103 3.07 12.80 -39.67
C ASN A 103 1.75 13.46 -39.27
N GLN A 104 1.05 12.86 -38.30
CA GLN A 104 -0.24 13.35 -37.79
C GLN A 104 -0.20 13.58 -36.27
N ILE A 105 0.95 13.99 -35.74
CA ILE A 105 1.20 14.20 -34.32
C ILE A 105 0.41 15.42 -33.81
N SER A 106 0.23 16.44 -34.65
CA SER A 106 -0.57 17.63 -34.32
C SER A 106 -1.99 17.28 -33.86
N THR A 107 -2.57 16.18 -34.37
CA THR A 107 -3.90 15.68 -33.97
C THR A 107 -3.98 15.22 -32.51
N CYS A 108 -2.83 15.09 -31.84
CA CYS A 108 -2.72 14.73 -30.43
C CYS A 108 -2.53 15.95 -29.52
N LEU A 109 -2.37 17.16 -30.07
CA LEU A 109 -2.14 18.36 -29.27
C LEU A 109 -3.31 18.63 -28.32
N SER A 110 -2.95 19.10 -27.12
CA SER A 110 -3.91 19.61 -26.16
C SER A 110 -4.42 20.97 -26.59
N PHE A 111 -5.74 21.19 -26.59
CA PHE A 111 -6.32 22.51 -26.79
C PHE A 111 -5.91 23.50 -25.69
N ALA A 112 -5.52 22.99 -24.52
CA ALA A 112 -4.99 23.80 -23.42
C ALA A 112 -3.48 24.07 -23.53
N ASN A 113 -2.82 23.64 -24.62
CA ASN A 113 -1.40 23.89 -24.83
C ASN A 113 -1.13 25.41 -24.95
N PRO A 114 -0.41 26.02 -23.98
CA PRO A 114 -0.20 27.46 -23.93
C PRO A 114 0.68 27.98 -25.07
N PHE A 115 1.52 27.12 -25.67
CA PHE A 115 2.40 27.50 -26.76
C PHE A 115 1.63 27.82 -28.06
N LEU A 116 0.39 27.34 -28.21
CA LEU A 116 -0.49 27.69 -29.34
C LEU A 116 -0.83 29.19 -29.40
N ASN A 117 -0.71 29.90 -28.27
CA ASN A 117 -1.07 31.31 -28.16
C ASN A 117 0.15 32.25 -28.18
N CYS A 118 1.37 31.71 -28.28
CA CYS A 118 2.58 32.53 -28.35
C CYS A 118 2.70 33.18 -29.73
N LYS A 119 2.99 34.48 -29.78
CA LYS A 119 3.08 35.26 -31.04
C LYS A 119 4.47 35.80 -31.32
N ASP A 120 5.33 35.80 -30.31
CA ASP A 120 6.68 36.34 -30.38
C ASP A 120 7.62 35.56 -29.43
N GLU A 121 8.92 35.76 -29.60
CA GLU A 121 9.94 35.09 -28.80
C GLU A 121 9.79 35.39 -27.30
N ARG A 122 9.36 36.61 -26.95
CA ARG A 122 9.18 37.02 -25.56
C ARG A 122 8.08 36.21 -24.86
N SER A 123 6.88 36.17 -25.43
CA SER A 123 5.74 35.41 -24.91
C SER A 123 6.04 33.91 -24.84
N PHE A 124 6.80 33.38 -25.81
CA PHE A 124 7.29 32.01 -25.77
C PHE A 124 8.27 31.76 -24.62
N LYS A 125 9.29 32.61 -24.46
CA LYS A 125 10.27 32.50 -23.36
C LYS A 125 9.60 32.61 -21.99
N GLU A 126 8.69 33.57 -21.81
CA GLU A 126 7.91 33.71 -20.58
C GLU A 126 7.08 32.44 -20.30
N THR A 127 6.43 31.90 -21.32
CA THR A 127 5.65 30.65 -21.22
C THR A 127 6.52 29.46 -20.86
N PHE A 128 7.63 29.26 -21.57
CA PHE A 128 8.57 28.17 -21.31
C PHE A 128 9.14 28.24 -19.89
N PHE A 129 9.61 29.43 -19.48
CA PHE A 129 10.18 29.65 -18.15
C PHE A 129 9.16 29.32 -17.05
N LYS A 130 7.91 29.75 -17.21
CA LYS A 130 6.82 29.41 -16.29
C LYS A 130 6.66 27.91 -16.12
N TYR A 131 6.53 27.15 -17.22
CA TYR A 131 6.28 25.71 -17.12
C TYR A 131 7.51 24.90 -16.71
N LEU A 132 8.71 25.30 -17.12
CA LEU A 132 9.96 24.72 -16.64
C LEU A 132 10.01 24.73 -15.11
N HIS A 133 9.81 25.90 -14.50
CA HIS A 133 9.94 26.02 -13.05
C HIS A 133 8.72 25.51 -12.29
N VAL A 134 7.50 25.68 -12.81
CA VAL A 134 6.31 25.10 -12.19
C VAL A 134 6.37 23.57 -12.16
N PHE A 135 6.85 22.92 -13.23
CA PHE A 135 6.94 21.45 -13.24
C PHE A 135 8.05 20.93 -12.34
N LYS A 136 9.21 21.60 -12.29
CA LYS A 136 10.26 21.27 -11.31
C LYS A 136 9.74 21.42 -9.88
N ALA A 137 9.06 22.53 -9.56
CA ALA A 137 8.48 22.76 -8.24
C ALA A 137 7.40 21.73 -7.90
N LYS A 138 6.49 21.40 -8.82
CA LYS A 138 5.46 20.36 -8.60
C LYS A 138 6.07 19.00 -8.31
N ALA A 139 7.06 18.57 -9.11
CA ALA A 139 7.71 17.28 -8.88
C ALA A 139 8.40 17.23 -7.51
N THR A 140 9.12 18.30 -7.13
CA THR A 140 9.74 18.42 -5.82
C THR A 140 8.71 18.43 -4.68
N LEU A 141 7.61 19.17 -4.81
CA LEU A 141 6.55 19.20 -3.80
C LEU A 141 5.88 17.83 -3.65
N GLU A 142 5.66 17.09 -4.74
CA GLU A 142 5.17 15.72 -4.69
C GLU A 142 6.16 14.79 -3.98
N ASP A 143 7.46 14.92 -4.22
CA ASP A 143 8.50 14.14 -3.52
C ASP A 143 8.53 14.44 -2.02
N TYR A 144 8.47 15.72 -1.62
CA TYR A 144 8.42 16.11 -0.21
C TYR A 144 7.12 15.71 0.46
N PHE A 145 5.99 15.78 -0.24
CA PHE A 145 4.70 15.31 0.29
C PHE A 145 4.78 13.81 0.62
N ASP A 146 5.23 12.99 -0.32
CA ASP A 146 5.43 11.54 -0.12
C ASP A 146 6.36 11.25 1.07
N LEU A 147 7.53 11.90 1.08
CA LEU A 147 8.53 11.73 2.15
C LEU A 147 7.97 12.14 3.52
N ASN A 148 7.32 13.30 3.61
CA ASN A 148 6.73 13.79 4.86
C ASN A 148 5.62 12.87 5.35
N CYS A 149 4.74 12.40 4.45
CA CYS A 149 3.70 11.43 4.79
C CYS A 149 4.31 10.16 5.40
N ARG A 150 5.39 9.63 4.81
CA ARG A 150 6.12 8.48 5.37
C ARG A 150 6.71 8.76 6.75
N PHE A 151 7.38 9.89 6.93
CA PHE A 151 7.94 10.28 8.23
C PHE A 151 6.85 10.44 9.30
N PHE A 152 5.75 11.12 8.97
CA PHE A 152 4.62 11.27 9.89
C PHE A 152 3.94 9.94 10.19
N ASN A 153 3.86 9.03 9.23
CA ASN A 153 3.34 7.66 9.44
C ASN A 153 4.21 6.82 10.39
N LEU A 154 5.45 7.20 10.68
CA LEU A 154 6.27 6.50 11.70
C LEU A 154 5.83 6.83 13.13
N SER A 155 5.10 7.93 13.32
CA SER A 155 4.64 8.35 14.64
C SER A 155 3.44 7.54 15.15
N ASP A 156 2.75 6.80 14.26
CA ASP A 156 1.50 6.07 14.51
C ASP A 156 0.36 6.92 15.12
N ILE A 157 0.47 8.25 15.08
CA ILE A 157 -0.53 9.19 15.62
C ILE A 157 -1.24 10.02 14.54
N ILE A 158 -0.77 9.98 13.30
CA ILE A 158 -1.34 10.73 12.16
C ILE A 158 -1.99 9.76 11.18
N ILE A 159 -3.22 10.05 10.77
CA ILE A 159 -4.02 9.28 9.82
C ILE A 159 -4.18 10.09 8.54
N PHE A 160 -3.75 9.51 7.42
CA PHE A 160 -3.98 10.01 6.07
C PHE A 160 -5.15 9.23 5.46
N GLU A 161 -6.29 9.90 5.27
CA GLU A 161 -7.52 9.25 4.79
C GLU A 161 -8.36 10.24 3.97
N ASN A 162 -8.81 9.82 2.78
CA ASN A 162 -9.69 10.61 1.90
C ASN A 162 -9.18 12.03 1.59
N GLY A 163 -7.85 12.18 1.43
CA GLY A 163 -7.22 13.47 1.19
C GLY A 163 -7.15 14.39 2.42
N LEU A 164 -7.55 13.90 3.60
CA LEU A 164 -7.46 14.61 4.87
C LEU A 164 -6.30 14.05 5.71
N ILE A 165 -5.69 14.95 6.49
CA ILE A 165 -4.68 14.63 7.50
C ILE A 165 -5.32 14.90 8.85
N LYS A 166 -5.39 13.89 9.72
CA LYS A 166 -5.98 14.00 11.05
C LYS A 166 -5.17 13.24 12.09
N LEU A 167 -5.26 13.64 13.35
CA LEU A 167 -4.71 12.86 14.46
C LEU A 167 -5.63 11.67 14.78
N ASP A 168 -5.04 10.56 15.25
CA ASP A 168 -5.81 9.50 15.90
C ASP A 168 -6.47 10.03 17.18
N ILE A 169 -7.46 9.31 17.70
CA ILE A 169 -8.34 9.76 18.76
C ILE A 169 -7.58 10.14 20.04
N LEU A 170 -6.68 9.29 20.52
CA LEU A 170 -5.89 9.56 21.71
C LEU A 170 -4.97 10.79 21.55
N PRO A 171 -4.08 10.87 20.55
CA PRO A 171 -3.23 12.04 20.36
C PRO A 171 -4.03 13.31 20.07
N LYS A 172 -5.16 13.24 19.37
CA LYS A 172 -6.06 14.38 19.16
C LYS A 172 -6.52 15.00 20.49
N HIS A 173 -7.00 14.17 21.42
CA HIS A 173 -7.48 14.65 22.72
C HIS A 173 -6.36 15.03 23.67
N TYR A 174 -5.19 14.39 23.55
CA TYR A 174 -3.97 14.81 24.24
C TYR A 174 -3.56 16.22 23.81
N PHE A 175 -3.32 16.45 22.51
CA PHE A 175 -2.85 17.73 21.99
C PHE A 175 -3.86 18.86 22.20
N LYS A 176 -5.17 18.57 22.18
CA LYS A 176 -6.21 19.56 22.50
C LYS A 176 -6.01 20.24 23.86
N GLN A 177 -5.39 19.57 24.84
CA GLN A 177 -5.15 20.15 26.17
C GLN A 177 -3.86 20.97 26.26
N VAL A 178 -2.88 20.68 25.40
CA VAL A 178 -1.52 21.23 25.52
C VAL A 178 -1.09 22.10 24.34
N MET A 179 -1.87 22.15 23.26
CA MET A 179 -1.49 22.86 22.02
C MET A 179 -1.24 24.35 22.23
N ASP A 180 -1.98 25.01 23.11
CA ASP A 180 -1.77 26.42 23.42
C ASP A 180 -0.39 26.64 24.04
N THR A 181 0.03 25.77 24.97
CA THR A 181 1.37 25.82 25.57
C THR A 181 2.44 25.50 24.55
N ILE A 182 2.26 24.46 23.74
CA ILE A 182 3.18 24.09 22.66
C ILE A 182 3.35 25.27 21.69
N SER A 183 2.25 25.92 21.29
CA SER A 183 2.28 27.05 20.35
C SER A 183 3.13 28.22 20.84
N LEU A 184 3.19 28.43 22.15
CA LEU A 184 4.06 29.44 22.76
C LEU A 184 5.54 29.07 22.74
N GLN A 185 5.89 27.80 22.54
CA GLN A 185 7.26 27.29 22.51
C GLN A 185 7.82 27.21 21.07
N ILE A 186 6.97 27.18 20.04
CA ILE A 186 7.40 26.99 18.65
C ILE A 186 8.33 28.13 18.21
N PHE A 187 9.44 27.77 17.55
CA PHE A 187 10.48 28.69 17.05
C PHE A 187 11.22 29.50 18.13
N LYS A 188 11.13 29.11 19.41
CA LYS A 188 11.98 29.68 20.47
C LYS A 188 13.32 28.92 20.56
N PRO A 189 14.42 29.61 20.93
CA PRO A 189 15.67 28.95 21.27
C PRO A 189 15.44 27.93 22.40
N ASN A 190 15.93 26.71 22.22
CA ASN A 190 15.88 25.66 23.24
C ASN A 190 17.26 25.02 23.33
N ASN A 191 17.87 25.06 24.52
CA ASN A 191 19.20 24.53 24.79
C ASN A 191 19.20 23.04 25.15
N GLN A 192 18.03 22.39 25.13
CA GLN A 192 17.83 21.00 25.54
C GLN A 192 17.68 20.05 24.33
N LEU A 193 17.95 20.49 23.10
CA LEU A 193 17.76 19.67 21.89
C LEU A 193 18.59 18.38 21.92
N GLU A 194 19.77 18.42 22.52
CA GLU A 194 20.67 17.25 22.66
C GLU A 194 20.41 16.44 23.94
N GLN A 195 19.49 16.90 24.80
CA GLN A 195 19.22 16.27 26.09
C GLN A 195 18.07 15.27 25.96
N SER A 196 18.18 14.15 26.69
CA SER A 196 17.05 13.23 26.87
C SER A 196 16.14 13.78 27.96
N ILE A 197 15.10 14.51 27.54
CA ILE A 197 14.09 15.12 28.41
C ILE A 197 12.73 14.45 28.21
N SER A 198 11.86 14.59 29.21
CA SER A 198 10.49 14.08 29.18
C SER A 198 9.62 14.85 28.18
N LEU A 199 8.49 14.25 27.78
CA LEU A 199 7.52 14.89 26.89
C LEU A 199 6.90 16.12 27.58
N GLU A 200 6.67 16.03 28.89
CA GLU A 200 6.15 17.10 29.72
C GLU A 200 7.10 18.31 29.76
N GLU A 201 8.42 18.08 29.80
CA GLU A 201 9.43 19.15 29.73
C GLU A 201 9.47 19.80 28.34
N ILE A 202 9.33 19.01 27.27
CA ILE A 202 9.25 19.55 25.90
C ILE A 202 8.02 20.45 25.74
N ILE A 203 6.87 20.00 26.25
CA ILE A 203 5.59 20.69 26.12
C ILE A 203 5.50 21.87 27.11
N GLY A 204 6.17 21.76 28.26
CA GLY A 204 6.03 22.67 29.40
C GLY A 204 4.71 22.50 30.17
N ASN A 205 3.98 21.41 29.95
CA ASN A 205 2.71 21.12 30.59
C ASN A 205 2.37 19.61 30.50
N THR A 206 1.54 19.13 31.42
CA THR A 206 1.04 17.75 31.44
C THR A 206 -0.48 17.76 31.27
N PRO A 207 -1.06 16.94 30.38
CA PRO A 207 -2.51 16.87 30.25
C PRO A 207 -3.15 16.32 31.53
N ASN A 208 -4.32 16.85 31.86
CA ASN A 208 -5.11 16.35 32.98
C ASN A 208 -5.78 15.03 32.56
N LEU A 209 -5.45 13.93 33.27
CA LEU A 209 -5.92 12.59 32.97
C LEU A 209 -7.45 12.46 33.13
N ASP A 210 -8.05 13.04 34.16
CA ASP A 210 -9.50 12.99 34.37
C ASP A 210 -10.26 13.67 33.23
N ARG A 211 -9.74 14.82 32.77
CA ARG A 211 -10.28 15.52 31.60
C ARG A 211 -10.10 14.70 30.33
N LEU A 212 -8.94 14.05 30.15
CA LEU A 212 -8.69 13.17 29.01
C LEU A 212 -9.66 11.99 29.01
N TYR A 213 -9.88 11.35 30.15
CA TYR A 213 -10.79 10.22 30.31
C TYR A 213 -12.22 10.63 29.99
N LYS A 214 -12.67 11.80 30.48
CA LYS A 214 -13.98 12.35 30.18
C LYS A 214 -14.16 12.64 28.69
N ASP A 215 -13.18 13.31 28.06
CA ASP A 215 -13.21 13.62 26.63
C ASP A 215 -13.27 12.35 25.78
N LEU A 216 -12.43 11.35 26.09
CA LEU A 216 -12.41 10.07 25.38
C LEU A 216 -13.71 9.28 25.61
N SER A 217 -14.28 9.33 26.82
CA SER A 217 -15.51 8.62 27.15
C SER A 217 -16.69 9.10 26.29
N LEU A 218 -16.76 10.42 26.04
CA LEU A 218 -17.76 11.01 25.16
C LEU A 218 -17.58 10.59 23.69
N VAL A 219 -16.34 10.59 23.18
CA VAL A 219 -16.09 10.29 21.76
C VAL A 219 -16.17 8.79 21.46
N LEU A 220 -15.73 7.93 22.38
CA LEU A 220 -15.82 6.48 22.25
C LEU A 220 -17.19 5.92 22.66
N ASN A 221 -18.07 6.77 23.20
CA ASN A 221 -19.37 6.39 23.75
C ASN A 221 -19.29 5.20 24.73
N ALA A 222 -18.31 5.26 25.63
CA ALA A 222 -18.02 4.20 26.59
C ALA A 222 -17.42 4.77 27.88
N PRO A 223 -17.66 4.18 29.07
CA PRO A 223 -17.08 4.65 30.31
C PRO A 223 -15.56 4.40 30.32
N ILE A 224 -14.80 5.43 30.70
CA ILE A 224 -13.33 5.36 30.84
C ILE A 224 -12.96 5.85 32.23
N LYS A 225 -12.41 4.95 33.05
CA LYS A 225 -12.00 5.25 34.43
C LYS A 225 -10.49 5.09 34.64
N ASN A 226 -9.84 4.34 33.77
CA ASN A 226 -8.43 4.02 33.87
C ASN A 226 -7.81 3.73 32.49
N GLN A 227 -6.51 3.48 32.48
CA GLN A 227 -5.76 3.19 31.26
C GLN A 227 -6.21 1.90 30.56
N GLN A 228 -6.65 0.86 31.30
CA GLN A 228 -7.14 -0.38 30.69
C GLN A 228 -8.44 -0.14 29.90
N ASP A 229 -9.32 0.72 30.41
CA ASP A 229 -10.53 1.12 29.69
C ASP A 229 -10.19 1.85 28.38
N ILE A 230 -9.16 2.71 28.38
CA ILE A 230 -8.69 3.37 27.15
C ILE A 230 -8.26 2.32 26.13
N ILE A 231 -7.40 1.38 26.53
CA ILE A 231 -6.88 0.33 25.64
C ILE A 231 -8.04 -0.47 25.05
N ARG A 232 -8.95 -0.96 25.91
CA ARG A 232 -10.10 -1.76 25.49
C ARG A 232 -11.01 -1.01 24.52
N ASN A 233 -11.42 0.22 24.86
CA ASN A 233 -12.36 0.98 24.05
C ASN A 233 -11.72 1.50 22.75
N THR A 234 -10.43 1.84 22.78
CA THR A 234 -9.68 2.21 21.56
C THR A 234 -9.54 1.01 20.63
N ASN A 235 -9.25 -0.19 21.15
CA ASN A 235 -9.21 -1.42 20.35
C ASN A 235 -10.58 -1.76 19.76
N HIS A 236 -11.66 -1.61 20.53
CA HIS A 236 -13.02 -1.80 20.03
C HIS A 236 -13.35 -0.82 18.89
N HIS A 237 -13.03 0.46 19.06
CA HIS A 237 -13.21 1.47 18.02
C HIS A 237 -12.32 1.22 16.78
N LYS A 238 -11.09 0.74 16.98
CA LYS A 238 -10.20 0.31 15.89
C LYS A 238 -10.79 -0.85 15.10
N ARG A 239 -11.38 -1.84 15.79
CA ARG A 239 -12.11 -2.96 15.16
C ARG A 239 -13.30 -2.46 14.34
N GLN A 240 -14.11 -1.55 14.88
CA GLN A 240 -15.24 -0.96 14.13
C GLN A 240 -14.78 -0.22 12.88
N LYS A 241 -13.70 0.58 12.97
CA LYS A 241 -13.07 1.21 11.81
C LYS A 241 -12.57 0.21 10.79
N PHE A 242 -12.01 -0.93 11.24
CA PHE A 242 -11.54 -1.97 10.34
C PHE A 242 -12.70 -2.64 9.60
N ILE A 243 -13.80 -2.95 10.29
CA ILE A 243 -15.02 -3.48 9.67
C ILE A 243 -15.56 -2.49 8.64
N ALA A 244 -15.65 -1.20 8.99
CA ALA A 244 -16.08 -0.16 8.06
C ALA A 244 -15.13 -0.03 6.84
N LEU A 245 -13.81 -0.17 7.04
CA LEU A 245 -12.84 -0.21 5.94
C LEU A 245 -13.11 -1.40 5.02
N ILE A 246 -13.38 -2.59 5.59
CA ILE A 246 -13.70 -3.79 4.82
C ILE A 246 -14.98 -3.58 4.01
N GLU A 247 -16.04 -3.07 4.63
CA GLU A 247 -17.33 -2.85 3.97
C GLU A 247 -17.24 -1.82 2.83
N ASN A 248 -16.45 -0.75 3.01
CA ASN A 248 -16.36 0.33 2.04
C ASN A 248 -15.30 0.12 0.95
N LYS A 249 -14.15 -0.48 1.29
CA LYS A 249 -13.00 -0.63 0.36
C LYS A 249 -12.83 -2.06 -0.13
N PHE A 250 -13.19 -3.07 0.65
CA PHE A 250 -12.95 -4.48 0.36
C PHE A 250 -14.27 -5.24 0.19
N SER A 251 -15.10 -4.79 -0.76
CA SER A 251 -16.29 -5.52 -1.19
C SER A 251 -15.91 -6.93 -1.68
N ASN A 252 -16.86 -7.87 -1.69
CA ASN A 252 -16.61 -9.23 -2.20
C ASN A 252 -16.08 -9.18 -3.63
N SER A 253 -16.61 -8.31 -4.49
CA SER A 253 -16.13 -8.14 -5.87
C SER A 253 -14.66 -7.67 -5.96
N ILE A 254 -14.23 -6.78 -5.07
CA ILE A 254 -12.84 -6.32 -4.99
C ILE A 254 -11.93 -7.43 -4.49
N LEU A 255 -12.36 -8.16 -3.44
CA LEU A 255 -11.61 -9.29 -2.89
C LEU A 255 -11.44 -10.42 -3.90
N LEU A 256 -12.50 -10.80 -4.62
CA LEU A 256 -12.45 -11.78 -5.71
C LEU A 256 -11.50 -11.34 -6.82
N LYS A 257 -11.57 -10.06 -7.22
CA LYS A 257 -10.63 -9.49 -8.19
C LYS A 257 -9.18 -9.55 -7.70
N LEU A 258 -8.93 -9.29 -6.42
CA LEU A 258 -7.60 -9.38 -5.83
C LEU A 258 -7.08 -10.82 -5.85
N LEU A 259 -7.89 -11.82 -5.46
CA LEU A 259 -7.54 -13.24 -5.57
C LEU A 259 -7.15 -13.62 -7.01
N GLN A 260 -7.93 -13.17 -8.00
CA GLN A 260 -7.60 -13.37 -9.41
C GLN A 260 -6.26 -12.73 -9.79
N LEU A 261 -6.01 -11.49 -9.38
CA LEU A 261 -4.74 -10.80 -9.66
C LEU A 261 -3.54 -11.52 -9.06
N PHE A 262 -3.65 -12.07 -7.84
CA PHE A 262 -2.60 -12.88 -7.24
C PHE A 262 -2.32 -14.16 -8.04
N LYS A 263 -3.37 -14.84 -8.51
CA LYS A 263 -3.23 -16.04 -9.34
C LYS A 263 -2.61 -15.74 -10.71
N GLU A 264 -3.05 -14.67 -11.37
CA GLU A 264 -2.46 -14.21 -12.64
C GLU A 264 -0.99 -13.80 -12.49
N ARG A 265 -0.64 -13.22 -11.34
CA ARG A 265 0.74 -12.90 -10.99
C ARG A 265 1.59 -14.17 -10.86
N ALA A 266 1.08 -15.20 -10.19
CA ALA A 266 1.78 -16.46 -9.97
C ALA A 266 1.99 -17.28 -11.27
N ASN A 267 1.04 -17.21 -12.20
CA ASN A 267 1.07 -17.96 -13.46
C ASN A 267 1.99 -17.36 -14.54
N ASN A 268 2.54 -16.16 -14.33
CA ASN A 268 3.45 -15.52 -15.29
C ASN A 268 4.85 -16.16 -15.27
N SER A 269 4.98 -17.30 -15.95
CA SER A 269 6.20 -18.12 -16.07
C SER A 269 7.45 -17.36 -16.60
N LYS A 270 7.27 -16.23 -17.29
CA LYS A 270 8.36 -15.47 -17.92
C LYS A 270 8.89 -14.29 -17.10
N ASN A 271 8.20 -13.88 -16.02
CA ASN A 271 8.69 -12.79 -15.17
C ASN A 271 8.02 -12.84 -13.78
N PRO A 272 8.76 -13.17 -12.70
CA PRO A 272 8.20 -13.27 -11.33
C PRO A 272 7.74 -11.93 -10.73
N LYS A 273 7.93 -10.83 -11.47
CA LYS A 273 7.34 -9.51 -11.22
C LYS A 273 6.61 -9.10 -12.49
N ASN A 274 5.29 -8.98 -12.44
CA ASN A 274 4.51 -8.38 -13.52
C ASN A 274 4.15 -6.96 -13.07
N PRO A 275 4.90 -5.92 -13.49
CA PRO A 275 4.74 -4.57 -12.97
C PRO A 275 3.33 -4.01 -13.17
N LYS A 276 2.60 -4.50 -14.18
CA LYS A 276 1.22 -4.09 -14.45
C LYS A 276 0.25 -4.68 -13.43
N ILE A 277 0.39 -5.97 -13.10
CA ILE A 277 -0.45 -6.63 -12.10
C ILE A 277 -0.12 -6.09 -10.70
N ASP A 278 1.17 -5.97 -10.37
CA ASP A 278 1.62 -5.41 -9.09
C ASP A 278 1.05 -3.99 -8.90
N LYS A 279 1.11 -3.15 -9.94
CA LYS A 279 0.49 -1.81 -9.92
C LYS A 279 -1.02 -1.86 -9.65
N ASN A 280 -1.76 -2.76 -10.29
CA ASN A 280 -3.21 -2.90 -10.04
C ASN A 280 -3.49 -3.33 -8.60
N ILE A 281 -2.69 -4.23 -8.02
CA ILE A 281 -2.81 -4.65 -6.63
C ILE A 281 -2.54 -3.47 -5.69
N PHE A 282 -1.46 -2.71 -5.95
CA PHE A 282 -1.13 -1.52 -5.16
C PHE A 282 -2.22 -0.45 -5.21
N GLU A 283 -2.81 -0.21 -6.39
CA GLU A 283 -3.91 0.75 -6.54
C GLU A 283 -5.18 0.32 -5.78
N LEU A 284 -5.45 -1.00 -5.70
CA LEU A 284 -6.60 -1.53 -4.95
C LEU A 284 -6.36 -1.58 -3.44
N VAL A 285 -5.12 -1.80 -2.99
CA VAL A 285 -4.77 -1.96 -1.58
C VAL A 285 -3.88 -0.83 -1.09
N THR A 286 -2.57 -0.92 -1.30
CA THR A 286 -1.55 0.08 -0.96
C THR A 286 -0.21 -0.30 -1.60
N ASP A 287 0.64 0.68 -1.94
CA ASP A 287 2.03 0.49 -2.38
C ASP A 287 3.06 0.54 -1.23
N GLU A 288 2.61 0.76 0.00
CA GLU A 288 3.47 0.82 1.19
C GLU A 288 3.81 -0.56 1.77
N ALA A 289 3.25 -1.64 1.21
CA ALA A 289 3.53 -3.03 1.57
C ALA A 289 3.94 -3.85 0.34
N ASN A 290 4.75 -4.89 0.54
CA ASN A 290 5.12 -5.80 -0.56
C ASN A 290 3.94 -6.74 -0.92
N ILE A 291 3.99 -7.34 -2.11
CA ILE A 291 2.88 -8.18 -2.61
C ILE A 291 2.56 -9.38 -1.68
N PRO A 292 3.54 -10.14 -1.15
CA PRO A 292 3.26 -11.15 -0.11
C PRO A 292 2.52 -10.61 1.13
N THR A 293 2.94 -9.48 1.70
CA THR A 293 2.24 -8.80 2.81
C THR A 293 0.82 -8.40 2.46
N ILE A 294 0.60 -7.93 1.24
CA ILE A 294 -0.75 -7.63 0.77
C ILE A 294 -1.56 -8.92 0.65
N PHE A 295 -0.99 -10.03 0.17
CA PHE A 295 -1.69 -11.30 0.07
C PHE A 295 -2.14 -11.83 1.43
N GLU A 296 -1.25 -11.84 2.42
CA GLU A 296 -1.58 -12.17 3.82
C GLU A 296 -2.72 -11.31 4.35
N TYR A 297 -2.61 -10.00 4.20
CA TYR A 297 -3.65 -9.07 4.63
C TYR A 297 -5.01 -9.34 3.97
N ILE A 298 -5.03 -9.63 2.67
CA ILE A 298 -6.25 -9.92 1.93
C ILE A 298 -6.87 -11.25 2.34
N VAL A 299 -6.08 -12.32 2.52
CA VAL A 299 -6.60 -13.58 3.05
C VAL A 299 -7.13 -13.40 4.47
N GLY A 300 -6.44 -12.62 5.30
CA GLY A 300 -6.91 -12.27 6.65
C GLY A 300 -8.26 -11.54 6.64
N ILE A 301 -8.48 -10.59 5.72
CA ILE A 301 -9.80 -9.94 5.55
C ILE A 301 -10.86 -10.94 5.11
N ILE A 302 -10.57 -11.77 4.11
CA ILE A 302 -11.53 -12.75 3.60
C ILE A 302 -11.93 -13.70 4.73
N TRP A 303 -10.96 -14.19 5.50
CA TRP A 303 -11.22 -15.08 6.61
C TRP A 303 -11.95 -14.38 7.76
N TYR A 304 -11.67 -13.09 8.00
CA TYR A 304 -12.42 -12.30 8.96
C TYR A 304 -13.90 -12.19 8.57
N LYS A 305 -14.22 -12.08 7.27
CA LYS A 305 -15.60 -12.15 6.79
C LYS A 305 -16.22 -13.54 6.95
N ILE A 306 -15.48 -14.60 6.63
CA ILE A 306 -15.92 -16.00 6.82
C ILE A 306 -16.26 -16.26 8.29
N SER A 307 -15.44 -15.74 9.20
CA SER A 307 -15.65 -15.78 10.66
C SER A 307 -16.80 -14.90 11.15
N GLN A 308 -17.50 -14.18 10.26
CA GLN A 308 -18.55 -13.21 10.61
C GLN A 308 -18.04 -12.10 11.53
N PHE A 309 -16.81 -11.64 11.25
CA PHE A 309 -16.07 -10.65 12.02
C PHE A 309 -15.76 -11.07 13.47
N GLU A 310 -15.74 -12.38 13.75
CA GLU A 310 -15.19 -12.92 15.00
C GLU A 310 -13.65 -12.93 14.98
N GLY A 311 -13.04 -12.74 16.16
CA GLY A 311 -11.59 -12.64 16.31
C GLY A 311 -11.11 -11.23 16.66
N ASP A 312 -10.01 -11.17 17.42
CA ASP A 312 -9.35 -9.94 17.83
C ASP A 312 -8.35 -9.50 16.76
N LEU A 313 -8.56 -8.32 16.18
CA LEU A 313 -7.69 -7.72 15.17
C LEU A 313 -6.21 -7.69 15.57
N SER A 314 -5.93 -7.45 16.86
CA SER A 314 -4.57 -7.41 17.37
C SER A 314 -3.94 -8.80 17.53
N ALA A 315 -4.76 -9.84 17.59
CA ALA A 315 -4.33 -11.23 17.72
C ALA A 315 -4.19 -11.90 16.35
N PHE A 316 -5.16 -11.71 15.44
CA PHE A 316 -5.25 -12.53 14.24
C PHE A 316 -4.35 -12.08 13.09
N LEU A 317 -4.19 -10.77 12.85
CA LEU A 317 -3.25 -10.29 11.82
C LEU A 317 -1.85 -10.13 12.44
N LYS A 318 -0.91 -11.01 12.11
CA LYS A 318 0.50 -10.87 12.50
C LYS A 318 1.25 -9.94 11.54
N LEU A 319 0.69 -8.77 11.27
CA LEU A 319 1.31 -7.74 10.42
C LEU A 319 1.12 -6.35 11.02
N SER A 320 2.07 -5.46 10.75
CA SER A 320 1.96 -4.06 11.12
C SER A 320 0.97 -3.38 10.20
N LEU A 321 -0.02 -2.71 10.79
CA LEU A 321 -0.97 -1.87 10.08
C LEU A 321 -0.53 -0.40 10.15
N GLN A 322 -0.80 0.34 9.07
CA GLN A 322 -0.77 1.79 9.06
C GLN A 322 -1.91 2.36 9.94
N PRO A 323 -1.88 3.65 10.31
CA PRO A 323 -2.98 4.29 11.04
C PRO A 323 -4.34 4.25 10.31
N ASN A 324 -4.33 4.14 8.98
CA ASN A 324 -5.53 3.91 8.15
C ASN A 324 -5.94 2.43 8.04
N LEU A 325 -5.30 1.54 8.81
CA LEU A 325 -5.53 0.10 8.90
C LEU A 325 -5.19 -0.71 7.64
N LEU A 326 -4.45 -0.14 6.69
CA LEU A 326 -3.86 -0.86 5.56
C LEU A 326 -2.53 -1.52 5.95
N PRO A 327 -2.08 -2.58 5.24
CA PRO A 327 -0.84 -3.27 5.61
C PRO A 327 0.39 -2.38 5.41
N LYS A 328 1.42 -2.62 6.24
CA LYS A 328 2.73 -1.95 6.17
C LYS A 328 3.84 -2.97 5.97
N THR A 329 4.07 -3.83 6.97
CA THR A 329 5.13 -4.85 6.94
C THR A 329 4.69 -6.11 7.68
N HIS A 330 5.26 -7.24 7.29
CA HIS A 330 5.18 -8.51 8.02
C HIS A 330 5.68 -8.40 9.46
N ALA A 331 5.14 -9.23 10.36
CA ALA A 331 5.79 -9.48 11.64
C ALA A 331 7.11 -10.23 11.47
N LYS A 332 7.92 -10.27 12.54
CA LYS A 332 9.15 -11.06 12.57
C LYS A 332 8.80 -12.56 12.45
N GLY A 333 9.52 -13.28 11.60
CA GLY A 333 9.24 -14.70 11.31
C GLY A 333 9.37 -15.62 12.55
N GLY A 334 8.71 -16.78 12.47
CA GLY A 334 8.74 -17.82 13.51
C GLY A 334 7.37 -18.20 14.10
N GLU A 335 6.32 -17.45 13.74
CA GLU A 335 4.91 -17.74 14.04
C GLU A 335 4.12 -17.84 12.73
N ALA A 336 2.91 -18.40 12.79
CA ALA A 336 1.99 -18.44 11.64
C ALA A 336 1.59 -17.03 11.18
N ASP A 337 1.26 -16.90 9.90
CA ASP A 337 0.92 -15.60 9.30
C ASP A 337 -0.35 -14.99 9.92
N ILE A 338 -1.37 -15.83 10.17
CA ILE A 338 -2.65 -15.41 10.72
C ILE A 338 -3.14 -16.43 11.75
N VAL A 339 -3.69 -15.96 12.88
CA VAL A 339 -4.20 -16.84 13.95
C VAL A 339 -5.59 -16.40 14.44
N PHE A 340 -6.64 -17.14 14.08
CA PHE A 340 -7.97 -16.91 14.62
C PHE A 340 -8.19 -17.75 15.90
N GLU A 341 -8.68 -17.11 16.96
CA GLU A 341 -9.07 -17.78 18.20
C GLU A 341 -10.60 -17.90 18.27
N TYR A 342 -11.12 -19.12 18.27
CA TYR A 342 -12.55 -19.38 18.31
C TYR A 342 -13.00 -19.86 19.69
N ALA A 343 -14.02 -19.19 20.22
CA ALA A 343 -14.77 -19.68 21.36
C ALA A 343 -15.56 -20.95 20.98
N PRO A 344 -15.89 -21.84 21.92
CA PRO A 344 -16.67 -23.04 21.61
C PRO A 344 -18.07 -22.67 21.11
N LYS A 345 -18.52 -23.31 20.02
CA LYS A 345 -19.86 -23.15 19.45
C LYS A 345 -20.45 -24.51 19.13
N LEU A 346 -21.01 -25.17 20.15
CA LEU A 346 -21.59 -26.50 20.02
C LEU A 346 -22.94 -26.44 19.27
N PRO A 347 -23.28 -27.47 18.46
CA PRO A 347 -22.53 -28.72 18.25
C PRO A 347 -21.42 -28.63 17.19
N PHE A 348 -21.16 -27.45 16.61
CA PHE A 348 -20.26 -27.30 15.46
C PHE A 348 -18.80 -27.56 15.82
N TYR A 349 -18.27 -26.87 16.84
CA TYR A 349 -16.86 -27.02 17.23
C TYR A 349 -16.59 -26.68 18.69
N SER A 350 -15.53 -27.30 19.22
CA SER A 350 -14.93 -26.97 20.51
C SER A 350 -14.04 -25.72 20.40
N LYS A 351 -13.58 -25.19 21.55
CA LYS A 351 -12.58 -24.10 21.57
C LYS A 351 -11.32 -24.52 20.81
N HIS A 352 -10.85 -23.70 19.89
CA HIS A 352 -9.63 -23.95 19.14
C HIS A 352 -9.08 -22.68 18.50
N ASN A 353 -7.82 -22.76 18.09
CA ASN A 353 -7.17 -21.77 17.26
C ASN A 353 -6.98 -22.32 15.85
N LEU A 354 -7.27 -21.48 14.85
CA LEU A 354 -6.99 -21.73 13.45
C LEU A 354 -5.80 -20.90 13.00
N LEU A 355 -4.75 -21.57 12.55
CA LEU A 355 -3.59 -20.96 11.92
C LEU A 355 -3.83 -20.94 10.41
N LEU A 356 -3.71 -19.78 9.77
CA LEU A 356 -3.61 -19.72 8.30
C LEU A 356 -2.16 -19.46 7.94
N GLU A 357 -1.64 -20.32 7.08
CA GLU A 357 -0.30 -20.22 6.52
C GLU A 357 -0.46 -19.98 5.03
N VAL A 358 -0.03 -18.83 4.55
CA VAL A 358 -0.39 -18.37 3.21
C VAL A 358 0.84 -18.09 2.37
N THR A 359 0.79 -18.48 1.11
CA THR A 359 1.94 -18.31 0.23
C THR A 359 1.55 -17.98 -1.19
N LEU A 360 2.42 -17.22 -1.85
CA LEU A 360 2.43 -17.04 -3.30
C LEU A 360 3.50 -17.93 -3.97
N SER A 361 4.16 -18.81 -3.21
CA SER A 361 5.14 -19.76 -3.75
C SER A 361 4.45 -20.82 -4.63
N THR A 362 5.13 -21.24 -5.69
CA THR A 362 4.61 -22.21 -6.66
C THR A 362 5.61 -23.33 -6.93
N LYS A 363 5.09 -24.50 -7.34
CA LYS A 363 5.85 -25.69 -7.79
C LYS A 363 6.90 -26.12 -6.75
N ASP A 364 8.08 -26.55 -7.22
CA ASP A 364 9.19 -27.09 -6.41
C ASP A 364 9.60 -26.21 -5.22
N ASN A 365 9.45 -24.88 -5.34
CA ASN A 365 9.79 -23.97 -4.26
C ASN A 365 8.80 -24.04 -3.09
N GLN A 366 7.52 -24.36 -3.35
CA GLN A 366 6.51 -24.41 -2.30
C GLN A 366 6.83 -25.47 -1.25
N ARG A 367 7.22 -26.67 -1.68
CA ARG A 367 7.62 -27.72 -0.74
C ARG A 367 8.82 -27.30 0.10
N ARG A 368 9.84 -26.71 -0.53
CA ARG A 368 11.06 -26.25 0.16
C ARG A 368 10.77 -25.13 1.15
N MET A 369 9.86 -24.22 0.80
CA MET A 369 9.58 -23.03 1.60
C MET A 369 8.58 -23.29 2.72
N GLU A 370 7.58 -24.15 2.49
CA GLU A 370 6.39 -24.20 3.35
C GLU A 370 6.29 -25.48 4.18
N LEU A 371 6.84 -26.61 3.72
CA LEU A 371 6.61 -27.88 4.41
C LEU A 371 7.14 -27.88 5.85
N GLU A 372 8.37 -27.40 6.06
CA GLU A 372 8.96 -27.29 7.40
C GLU A 372 8.27 -26.20 8.22
N PRO A 373 8.14 -24.94 7.74
CA PRO A 373 7.62 -23.87 8.58
C PRO A 373 6.18 -24.10 9.02
N VAL A 374 5.29 -24.48 8.09
CA VAL A 374 3.88 -24.75 8.39
C VAL A 374 3.74 -25.85 9.46
N SER A 375 4.48 -26.95 9.28
CA SER A 375 4.46 -28.07 10.23
C SER A 375 5.04 -27.65 11.59
N ARG A 376 6.14 -26.89 11.59
CA ARG A 376 6.79 -26.40 12.82
C ARG A 376 5.91 -25.39 13.56
N HIS A 377 5.24 -24.48 12.86
CA HIS A 377 4.37 -23.47 13.46
C HIS A 377 3.21 -24.16 14.19
N LEU A 378 2.48 -25.06 13.52
CA LEU A 378 1.41 -25.81 14.16
C LEU A 378 1.91 -26.71 15.30
N GLY A 379 3.00 -27.47 15.09
CA GLY A 379 3.57 -28.34 16.11
C GLY A 379 4.00 -27.58 17.38
N ASN A 380 4.66 -26.43 17.20
CA ASN A 380 5.01 -25.53 18.30
C ASN A 380 3.78 -24.97 19.00
N HIS A 381 2.77 -24.58 18.22
CA HIS A 381 1.52 -24.00 18.71
C HIS A 381 0.78 -25.01 19.60
N LEU A 382 0.59 -26.24 19.11
CA LEU A 382 -0.04 -27.35 19.85
C LEU A 382 0.69 -27.63 21.18
N ILE A 383 2.03 -27.63 21.16
CA ILE A 383 2.85 -27.80 22.37
C ILE A 383 2.66 -26.66 23.37
N LYS A 384 2.51 -25.42 22.87
CA LYS A 384 2.37 -24.20 23.67
C LYS A 384 0.97 -24.11 24.28
N THR A 385 -0.09 -24.31 23.49
CA THR A 385 -1.49 -24.17 23.92
C THR A 385 -2.02 -25.40 24.64
N LYS A 386 -1.42 -26.57 24.40
CA LYS A 386 -1.91 -27.88 24.86
C LYS A 386 -3.35 -28.18 24.39
N ASN A 387 -3.77 -27.56 23.28
CA ASN A 387 -5.10 -27.77 22.71
C ASN A 387 -4.98 -28.54 21.39
N LEU A 388 -5.28 -29.84 21.40
CA LEU A 388 -5.19 -30.69 20.21
C LEU A 388 -6.27 -30.41 19.15
N ASN A 389 -7.24 -29.54 19.44
CA ASN A 389 -8.20 -29.06 18.46
C ASN A 389 -7.65 -27.93 17.59
N ASP A 390 -6.52 -27.31 17.96
CA ASP A 390 -5.89 -26.28 17.15
C ASP A 390 -5.39 -26.90 15.83
N TYR A 391 -5.55 -26.19 14.73
CA TYR A 391 -5.23 -26.72 13.40
C TYR A 391 -4.77 -25.64 12.45
N ALA A 392 -4.19 -26.05 11.32
CA ALA A 392 -3.73 -25.15 10.28
C ALA A 392 -4.47 -25.36 8.95
N ILE A 393 -4.65 -24.27 8.21
CA ILE A 393 -5.01 -24.30 6.79
C ILE A 393 -3.90 -23.62 6.01
N PHE A 394 -3.30 -24.37 5.10
CA PHE A 394 -2.35 -23.88 4.11
C PHE A 394 -3.09 -23.31 2.91
N ILE A 395 -2.88 -22.03 2.59
CA ILE A 395 -3.58 -21.31 1.52
C ILE A 395 -2.61 -20.82 0.45
N SER A 396 -2.87 -21.14 -0.82
CA SER A 396 -2.01 -20.69 -1.92
C SER A 396 -2.78 -20.45 -3.22
N THR A 397 -2.21 -19.65 -4.13
CA THR A 397 -2.72 -19.53 -5.51
C THR A 397 -2.53 -20.82 -6.34
N TYR A 398 -1.68 -21.73 -5.86
CA TYR A 398 -1.40 -23.02 -6.48
C TYR A 398 -1.02 -24.01 -5.39
N LEU A 399 -1.63 -25.19 -5.37
CA LEU A 399 -1.28 -26.25 -4.44
C LEU A 399 -0.44 -27.32 -5.15
N ASP A 400 0.82 -27.46 -4.74
CA ASP A 400 1.67 -28.56 -5.21
C ASP A 400 1.14 -29.90 -4.65
N PRO A 401 0.86 -30.90 -5.49
CA PRO A 401 0.30 -32.17 -5.03
C PRO A 401 1.16 -32.88 -3.98
N ASN A 402 2.48 -32.77 -4.03
CA ASN A 402 3.35 -33.40 -3.05
C ASN A 402 3.34 -32.64 -1.72
N ALA A 403 3.28 -31.31 -1.76
CA ALA A 403 3.12 -30.50 -0.54
C ALA A 403 1.77 -30.82 0.15
N VAL A 404 0.67 -30.85 -0.62
CA VAL A 404 -0.65 -31.24 -0.09
C VAL A 404 -0.62 -32.64 0.48
N ASN A 405 -0.02 -33.59 -0.21
CA ASN A 405 0.10 -34.97 0.28
C ASN A 405 0.92 -35.03 1.57
N ASP A 406 2.08 -34.37 1.64
CA ASP A 406 2.88 -34.30 2.85
C ASP A 406 2.09 -33.70 4.03
N PHE A 407 1.27 -32.67 3.79
CA PHE A 407 0.37 -32.09 4.81
C PHE A 407 -0.72 -33.06 5.26
N LYS A 408 -1.37 -33.79 4.35
CA LYS A 408 -2.34 -34.84 4.72
C LYS A 408 -1.70 -35.88 5.65
N PHE A 409 -0.50 -36.34 5.32
CA PHE A 409 0.22 -37.34 6.11
C PHE A 409 0.66 -36.84 7.48
N ARG A 410 0.70 -35.51 7.72
CA ARG A 410 0.91 -34.97 9.08
C ARG A 410 -0.14 -35.44 10.09
N LYS A 411 -1.32 -35.89 9.65
CA LYS A 411 -2.34 -36.54 10.50
C LYS A 411 -1.78 -37.69 11.34
N ILE A 412 -0.79 -38.44 10.83
CA ILE A 412 -0.22 -39.63 11.47
C ILE A 412 1.30 -39.55 11.72
N MET A 413 1.93 -38.40 11.41
CA MET A 413 3.36 -38.21 11.61
C MET A 413 3.60 -37.48 12.94
N PRO A 414 4.34 -38.08 13.88
CA PRO A 414 4.67 -37.41 15.13
C PRO A 414 5.55 -36.18 14.92
N TYR A 415 5.28 -35.12 15.69
CA TYR A 415 6.14 -33.96 15.83
C TYR A 415 6.74 -33.94 17.23
N GLN A 416 8.06 -33.79 17.33
CA GLN A 416 8.79 -33.79 18.60
C GLN A 416 9.55 -32.47 18.81
N LYS A 417 9.45 -31.92 20.02
CA LYS A 417 10.26 -30.78 20.47
C LYS A 417 10.38 -30.77 21.99
N ASN A 418 11.60 -30.66 22.50
CA ASN A 418 11.90 -30.55 23.94
C ASN A 418 11.14 -31.60 24.78
N ASP A 419 11.31 -32.88 24.43
CA ASP A 419 10.69 -34.06 25.07
C ASP A 419 9.14 -34.11 25.03
N LYS A 420 8.50 -33.19 24.31
CA LYS A 420 7.06 -33.25 24.03
C LYS A 420 6.82 -33.83 22.65
N ILE A 421 5.78 -34.66 22.56
CA ILE A 421 5.37 -35.34 21.33
C ILE A 421 3.91 -34.98 21.02
N ILE A 422 3.67 -34.60 19.78
CA ILE A 422 2.34 -34.48 19.18
C ILE A 422 2.22 -35.62 18.18
N ASN A 423 1.26 -36.53 18.36
CA ASN A 423 1.18 -37.77 17.55
C ASN A 423 0.75 -37.52 16.10
N GLY A 424 0.08 -36.40 15.84
CA GLY A 424 -0.41 -36.02 14.54
C GLY A 424 -0.94 -34.58 14.55
N MET A 425 -0.97 -33.97 13.38
CA MET A 425 -1.36 -32.58 13.19
C MET A 425 -2.44 -32.46 12.11
N LYS A 426 -3.48 -31.67 12.38
CA LYS A 426 -4.51 -31.32 11.40
C LYS A 426 -4.02 -30.15 10.54
N ILE A 427 -3.56 -30.47 9.32
CA ILE A 427 -3.17 -29.48 8.31
C ILE A 427 -4.01 -29.72 7.06
N LEU A 428 -4.85 -28.75 6.73
CA LEU A 428 -5.70 -28.77 5.54
C LEU A 428 -5.13 -27.81 4.48
N SER A 429 -5.51 -27.98 3.22
CA SER A 429 -5.04 -27.13 2.11
C SER A 429 -6.23 -26.55 1.36
N LEU A 430 -6.21 -25.25 1.09
CA LEU A 430 -7.20 -24.58 0.25
C LEU A 430 -6.48 -23.74 -0.80
N ASP A 431 -6.95 -23.72 -2.03
CA ASP A 431 -6.45 -22.75 -3.00
C ASP A 431 -7.28 -21.45 -2.98
N THR A 432 -6.80 -20.43 -3.70
CA THR A 432 -7.51 -19.16 -3.79
C THR A 432 -8.82 -19.24 -4.59
N ASP A 433 -9.01 -20.27 -5.43
CA ASP A 433 -10.25 -20.41 -6.20
C ASP A 433 -11.38 -20.85 -5.26
N ILE A 434 -11.14 -21.89 -4.46
CA ILE A 434 -12.12 -22.36 -3.48
C ILE A 434 -12.36 -21.32 -2.38
N LEU A 435 -11.33 -20.56 -2.00
CA LEU A 435 -11.50 -19.41 -1.11
C LEU A 435 -12.40 -18.33 -1.72
N GLY A 436 -12.31 -18.11 -3.04
CA GLY A 436 -13.21 -17.25 -3.79
C GLY A 436 -14.65 -17.77 -3.78
N VAL A 437 -14.86 -19.07 -3.97
CA VAL A 437 -16.18 -19.71 -3.89
C VAL A 437 -16.81 -19.53 -2.51
N ILE A 438 -16.04 -19.77 -1.44
CA ILE A 438 -16.47 -19.58 -0.05
C ILE A 438 -16.93 -18.14 0.20
N LEU A 439 -16.17 -17.17 -0.30
CA LEU A 439 -16.48 -15.75 -0.17
C LEU A 439 -17.74 -15.36 -0.98
N ASP A 440 -17.86 -15.83 -2.22
CA ASP A 440 -18.98 -15.49 -3.11
C ASP A 440 -20.32 -16.04 -2.59
N LYS A 441 -20.31 -17.30 -2.13
CA LYS A 441 -21.48 -17.96 -1.51
C LYS A 441 -21.73 -17.56 -0.06
N ASN A 442 -20.89 -16.70 0.52
CA ASN A 442 -20.95 -16.27 1.93
C ASN A 442 -21.02 -17.47 2.92
N ILE A 443 -20.21 -18.50 2.69
CA ILE A 443 -20.17 -19.67 3.56
C ILE A 443 -19.56 -19.25 4.91
N SER A 444 -20.35 -19.37 5.98
CA SER A 444 -19.92 -19.08 7.34
C SER A 444 -18.86 -20.06 7.84
N TYR A 445 -18.02 -19.62 8.76
CA TYR A 445 -17.02 -20.48 9.39
C TYR A 445 -17.60 -21.75 10.03
N GLU A 446 -18.77 -21.70 10.65
CA GLU A 446 -19.43 -22.90 11.22
C GLU A 446 -19.67 -24.00 10.18
N LYS A 447 -20.30 -23.65 9.06
CA LYS A 447 -20.54 -24.59 7.96
C LYS A 447 -19.24 -25.11 7.39
N LEU A 448 -18.29 -24.19 7.13
CA LEU A 448 -16.99 -24.55 6.58
C LEU A 448 -16.22 -25.49 7.51
N PHE A 449 -16.23 -25.23 8.82
CA PHE A 449 -15.56 -26.07 9.82
C PHE A 449 -16.09 -27.51 9.77
N VAL A 450 -17.41 -27.71 9.72
CA VAL A 450 -18.00 -29.06 9.69
C VAL A 450 -17.54 -29.84 8.46
N VAL A 451 -17.55 -29.22 7.28
CA VAL A 451 -17.09 -29.84 6.03
C VAL A 451 -15.61 -30.20 6.11
N LEU A 452 -14.78 -29.26 6.56
CA LEU A 452 -13.34 -29.46 6.70
C LEU A 452 -12.99 -30.51 7.77
N ASP A 453 -13.73 -30.57 8.86
CA ASP A 453 -13.53 -31.56 9.92
C ASP A 453 -13.95 -32.96 9.45
N ASN A 454 -15.11 -33.09 8.81
CA ASN A 454 -15.56 -34.35 8.21
C ASN A 454 -14.52 -34.90 7.22
N PHE A 455 -13.99 -34.05 6.33
CA PHE A 455 -12.91 -34.42 5.44
C PHE A 455 -11.66 -34.86 6.20
N TYR A 456 -11.26 -34.13 7.24
CA TYR A 456 -10.11 -34.51 8.06
C TYR A 456 -10.31 -35.87 8.76
N GLN A 457 -11.52 -36.22 9.19
CA GLN A 457 -11.79 -37.49 9.88
C GLN A 457 -11.71 -38.73 8.97
N GLN A 458 -11.88 -38.59 7.66
CA GLN A 458 -11.77 -39.69 6.69
C GLN A 458 -10.41 -40.41 6.78
N GLU A 459 -10.36 -41.68 6.33
CA GLU A 459 -9.07 -42.37 6.15
C GLU A 459 -8.22 -41.63 5.10
N LEU A 460 -6.90 -41.63 5.26
CA LEU A 460 -5.98 -40.88 4.39
C LEU A 460 -6.14 -41.21 2.89
N LYS A 461 -6.50 -42.47 2.60
CA LYS A 461 -6.74 -42.99 1.26
C LYS A 461 -8.01 -42.44 0.61
N ASP A 462 -9.00 -42.05 1.43
CA ASP A 462 -10.32 -41.58 0.99
C ASP A 462 -10.40 -40.05 0.92
N GLN A 463 -9.44 -39.35 1.53
CA GLN A 463 -9.33 -37.89 1.46
C GLN A 463 -8.98 -37.42 0.04
N ASP A 464 -9.99 -36.93 -0.66
CA ASP A 464 -9.91 -36.39 -2.01
C ASP A 464 -10.29 -34.90 -2.01
N TYR A 465 -9.32 -34.03 -2.31
CA TYR A 465 -9.52 -32.59 -2.30
C TYR A 465 -10.46 -32.11 -3.40
N ASP A 466 -10.55 -32.82 -4.54
CA ASP A 466 -11.47 -32.45 -5.61
C ASP A 466 -12.93 -32.68 -5.17
N LYS A 467 -13.17 -33.76 -4.40
CA LYS A 467 -14.49 -34.02 -3.78
C LYS A 467 -14.82 -33.00 -2.70
N LEU A 468 -13.85 -32.65 -1.85
CA LEU A 468 -14.02 -31.61 -0.85
C LEU A 468 -14.42 -30.27 -1.50
N TYR A 469 -13.73 -29.88 -2.58
CA TYR A 469 -14.00 -28.63 -3.27
C TYR A 469 -15.38 -28.66 -3.95
N SER A 470 -15.74 -29.78 -4.56
CA SER A 470 -17.08 -29.99 -5.12
C SER A 470 -18.19 -29.86 -4.06
N GLU A 471 -17.97 -30.41 -2.86
CA GLU A 471 -18.91 -30.28 -1.74
C GLU A 471 -19.06 -28.82 -1.28
N ILE A 472 -17.95 -28.09 -1.17
CA ILE A 472 -17.96 -26.65 -0.84
C ILE A 472 -18.69 -25.85 -1.92
N GLU A 473 -18.51 -26.20 -3.20
CA GLU A 473 -19.19 -25.57 -4.34
C GLU A 473 -20.71 -25.82 -4.36
N CYS A 474 -21.22 -26.82 -3.64
CA CYS A 474 -22.66 -27.12 -3.56
C CYS A 474 -23.44 -26.31 -2.52
N TYR A 475 -22.78 -25.58 -1.61
CA TYR A 475 -23.44 -24.67 -0.66
C TYR A 475 -24.08 -23.47 -1.34
#